data_AF-A0A0F9HEF0-F1
#
_entry.id   AF-A0A0F9HEF0-F1
#
_cell.length_a   1.000
_cell.length_b   1.000
_cell.length_c   1.000
_cell.angle_alpha   90.00
_cell.angle_beta   90.00
_cell.angle_gamma   90.00
#
_symmetry.space_group_name_H-M   'P 1'
#
loop_
_entity.id
_entity.type
_entity.pdbx_description
1 polymer ?
#
loop_
_entity_poly.entity_id
_entity_poly.type
_entity_poly.pdbx_seq_one_letter_code
_entity_poly.pdbx_strand_id
1 'polypeptide(L)'
;MKLIEIIGLESNHAKKLEKEGIFSVEDLIPLSSYDIKKLAKKTGISAKLIDTWQEHADLMRIEGVTPEYANILNLSGVNSVKQLARRSPKSLLENIVKLNEEQPDLITKVPTLKQVKEWISKAKNDGNGEGDPTKSPKTPKTPKKKTSTKGSKVRVWEQDPTVSAPNLSYIHTPIQDGPKDDDINILGLKIAKSDKNNDFLFDNVKNPEKFDAVHTFTVIRQVLTMYNRAILKQNENYSGFQWQWGNAPIKVHPYAEYGANAYYSRDERALKFFYFNPNNDQSKPMVYTCRSFDIVAHETGHAFLDALCPEFLVSWHPETGGLHESFGDLTSIFMLLAQLDICDAIVAESKADLHNKTFFPVIGEEFGEAIFGKPTGLRNADNDLKMSEVSTEVHEISQVFTGAVYDILAYMFDSHLDLDRYDPAETLFRIGYHVALLIINALY
;
A
#
# COMPACT_ATOMS: atom_id res chain seq x y z
N MET A 1 -22.88 -7.02 30.72
CA MET A 1 -24.28 -6.77 30.32
C MET A 1 -24.78 -7.95 29.47
N LYS A 2 -26.09 -8.22 29.41
CA LYS A 2 -26.60 -9.28 28.52
C LYS A 2 -26.61 -8.79 27.07
N LEU A 3 -26.32 -9.68 26.12
CA LEU A 3 -26.32 -9.33 24.68
C LEU A 3 -27.61 -8.66 24.21
N ILE A 4 -28.75 -9.15 24.68
CA ILE A 4 -30.09 -8.64 24.33
C ILE A 4 -30.37 -7.21 24.83
N GLU A 5 -29.48 -6.62 25.63
CA GLU A 5 -29.56 -5.22 26.01
C GLU A 5 -29.14 -4.29 24.87
N ILE A 6 -28.35 -4.78 23.90
CA ILE A 6 -27.97 -4.01 22.71
C ILE A 6 -29.19 -3.88 21.79
N ILE A 7 -29.56 -2.64 21.44
CA ILE A 7 -30.65 -2.37 20.49
C ILE A 7 -30.35 -3.04 19.14
N GLY A 8 -31.32 -3.79 18.63
CA GLY A 8 -31.20 -4.57 17.40
C GLY A 8 -30.61 -5.98 17.58
N LEU A 9 -30.12 -6.34 18.78
CA LEU A 9 -29.63 -7.70 19.07
C LEU A 9 -30.74 -8.56 19.67
N GLU A 10 -31.50 -9.22 18.79
CA GLU A 10 -32.59 -10.11 19.15
C GLU A 10 -32.13 -11.43 19.83
N SER A 11 -33.03 -12.06 20.58
CA SER A 11 -32.78 -13.34 21.29
C SER A 11 -32.30 -14.49 20.38
N ASN A 12 -32.70 -14.50 19.10
CA ASN A 12 -32.23 -15.49 18.11
C ASN A 12 -30.74 -15.28 17.77
N HIS A 13 -30.28 -14.03 17.65
CA HIS A 13 -28.91 -13.64 17.40
C HIS A 13 -28.05 -13.90 18.63
N ALA A 14 -28.53 -13.54 19.83
CA ALA A 14 -27.86 -13.84 21.09
C ALA A 14 -27.54 -15.35 21.21
N LYS A 15 -28.52 -16.23 20.97
CA LYS A 15 -28.31 -17.69 21.01
C LYS A 15 -27.28 -18.19 20.00
N LYS A 16 -27.17 -17.54 18.83
CA LYS A 16 -26.16 -17.89 17.82
C LYS A 16 -24.76 -17.44 18.23
N LEU A 17 -24.64 -16.25 18.82
CA LEU A 17 -23.39 -15.70 19.35
C LEU A 17 -22.88 -16.52 20.56
N GLU A 18 -23.77 -16.91 21.47
CA GLU A 18 -23.46 -17.75 22.63
C GLU A 18 -22.89 -19.12 22.22
N LYS A 19 -23.40 -19.73 21.14
CA LYS A 19 -22.85 -20.98 20.58
C LYS A 19 -21.41 -20.84 20.08
N GLU A 20 -21.00 -19.62 19.73
CA GLU A 20 -19.66 -19.30 19.25
C GLU A 20 -18.76 -18.67 20.33
N GLY A 21 -19.20 -18.70 21.59
CA GLY A 21 -18.40 -18.28 22.75
C GLY A 21 -18.53 -16.81 23.13
N ILE A 22 -19.53 -16.09 22.61
CA ILE A 22 -19.84 -14.70 22.97
C ILE A 22 -21.05 -14.71 23.90
N PHE A 23 -20.85 -14.47 25.19
CA PHE A 23 -21.90 -14.63 26.21
C PHE A 23 -22.40 -13.29 26.78
N SER A 24 -21.66 -12.21 26.56
CA SER A 24 -21.92 -10.90 27.13
C SER A 24 -21.59 -9.78 26.14
N VAL A 25 -22.10 -8.57 26.40
CA VAL A 25 -21.78 -7.36 25.62
C VAL A 25 -20.26 -7.13 25.59
N GLU A 26 -19.60 -7.38 26.72
CA GLU A 26 -18.16 -7.16 26.88
C GLU A 26 -17.31 -8.09 26.00
N ASP A 27 -17.83 -9.27 25.64
CA ASP A 27 -17.16 -10.23 24.74
C ASP A 27 -17.13 -9.73 23.29
N LEU A 28 -17.97 -8.75 22.92
CA LEU A 28 -17.96 -8.14 21.58
C LEU A 28 -16.83 -7.15 21.40
N ILE A 29 -16.42 -6.42 22.45
CA ILE A 29 -15.43 -5.33 22.39
C ILE A 29 -14.06 -5.76 21.82
N PRO A 30 -13.47 -6.91 22.20
CA PRO A 30 -12.14 -7.29 21.73
C PRO A 30 -12.12 -7.91 20.33
N LEU A 31 -13.28 -8.12 19.69
CA LEU A 31 -13.32 -8.76 18.37
C LEU A 31 -12.57 -7.91 17.34
N SER A 32 -11.63 -8.52 16.63
CA SER A 32 -11.05 -7.87 15.45
C SER A 32 -12.03 -7.92 14.28
N SER A 33 -11.80 -7.12 13.23
CA SER A 33 -12.57 -7.21 11.99
C SER A 33 -12.57 -8.64 11.41
N TYR A 34 -11.47 -9.38 11.61
CA TYR A 34 -11.39 -10.81 11.27
C TYR A 34 -12.31 -11.68 12.12
N ASP A 35 -12.33 -11.48 13.45
CA ASP A 35 -13.19 -12.24 14.36
C ASP A 35 -14.68 -11.98 14.05
N ILE A 36 -15.05 -10.73 13.74
CA ILE A 36 -16.40 -10.34 13.31
C ILE A 36 -16.80 -11.08 12.03
N LYS A 37 -15.94 -11.10 11.01
CA LYS A 37 -16.22 -11.80 9.74
C LYS A 37 -16.33 -13.31 9.91
N LYS A 38 -15.44 -13.89 10.73
CA LYS A 38 -15.49 -15.31 11.07
C LYS A 38 -16.78 -15.66 11.81
N LEU A 39 -17.19 -14.83 12.76
CA LEU A 39 -18.42 -14.99 13.54
C LEU A 39 -19.65 -14.85 12.64
N ALA A 40 -19.64 -13.88 11.72
CA ALA A 40 -20.69 -13.70 10.71
C ALA A 40 -20.89 -14.96 9.85
N LYS A 41 -19.80 -15.53 9.32
CA LYS A 41 -19.86 -16.76 8.51
C LYS A 41 -20.43 -17.95 9.27
N LYS A 42 -20.09 -18.11 10.55
CA LYS A 42 -20.55 -19.23 11.37
C LYS A 42 -21.99 -19.09 11.85
N THR A 43 -22.39 -17.87 12.23
CA THR A 43 -23.71 -17.59 12.80
C THR A 43 -24.77 -17.31 11.73
N GLY A 44 -24.33 -16.98 10.51
CA GLY A 44 -25.19 -16.48 9.43
C GLY A 44 -25.73 -15.06 9.70
N ILE A 45 -25.16 -14.34 10.66
CA ILE A 45 -25.48 -12.95 10.96
C ILE A 45 -24.59 -12.07 10.08
N SER A 46 -25.11 -10.94 9.56
CA SER A 46 -24.28 -10.05 8.74
C SER A 46 -23.12 -9.47 9.55
N ALA A 47 -21.93 -9.38 8.95
CA ALA A 47 -20.75 -8.81 9.61
C ALA A 47 -21.00 -7.36 10.04
N LYS A 48 -21.71 -6.57 9.22
CA LYS A 48 -22.10 -5.20 9.54
C LYS A 48 -22.94 -5.11 10.82
N LEU A 49 -23.86 -6.05 11.03
CA LEU A 49 -24.70 -6.06 12.22
C LEU A 49 -23.90 -6.40 13.49
N ILE A 50 -22.98 -7.36 13.40
CA ILE A 50 -22.07 -7.69 14.50
C ILE A 50 -21.13 -6.51 14.83
N ASP A 51 -20.63 -5.83 13.80
CA ASP A 51 -19.81 -4.63 13.91
C ASP A 51 -20.57 -3.50 14.62
N THR A 52 -21.81 -3.22 14.21
CA THR A 52 -22.67 -2.25 14.92
C THR A 52 -22.92 -2.62 16.38
N TRP A 53 -23.11 -3.91 16.69
CA TRP A 53 -23.24 -4.35 18.08
C TRP A 53 -21.94 -4.19 18.87
N GLN A 54 -20.78 -4.39 18.25
CA GLN A 54 -19.50 -4.08 18.87
C GLN A 54 -19.34 -2.58 19.13
N GLU A 55 -19.72 -1.71 18.18
CA GLU A 55 -19.69 -0.25 18.35
C GLU A 55 -20.58 0.18 19.52
N HIS A 56 -21.79 -0.39 19.64
CA HIS A 56 -22.67 -0.17 20.78
C HIS A 56 -22.03 -0.65 22.09
N ALA A 57 -21.44 -1.84 22.08
CA ALA A 57 -20.75 -2.42 23.23
C ALA A 57 -19.59 -1.53 23.73
N ASP A 58 -18.80 -0.95 22.81
CA ASP A 58 -17.73 -0.02 23.17
C ASP A 58 -18.30 1.26 23.81
N LEU A 59 -19.32 1.88 23.22
CA LEU A 59 -19.94 3.10 23.75
C LEU A 59 -20.57 2.88 25.15
N MET A 60 -21.21 1.74 25.38
CA MET A 60 -21.86 1.36 26.63
C MET A 60 -20.87 1.18 27.80
N ARG A 61 -19.55 1.19 27.56
CA ARG A 61 -18.53 1.22 28.61
C ARG A 61 -18.54 2.53 29.40
N ILE A 62 -19.02 3.60 28.80
CA ILE A 62 -19.08 4.91 29.45
C ILE A 62 -20.27 4.97 30.38
N GLU A 63 -19.99 5.05 31.68
CA GLU A 63 -21.02 5.13 32.71
C GLU A 63 -21.99 6.29 32.44
N GLY A 64 -23.27 5.95 32.27
CA GLY A 64 -24.34 6.87 31.91
C GLY A 64 -24.76 6.82 30.44
N VAL A 65 -24.04 6.08 29.59
CA VAL A 65 -24.46 5.74 28.23
C VAL A 65 -25.27 4.44 28.28
N THR A 66 -26.60 4.58 28.16
CA THR A 66 -27.55 3.46 28.09
C THR A 66 -27.56 2.87 26.68
N PRO A 67 -28.20 1.71 26.44
CA PRO A 67 -28.34 1.17 25.08
C PRO A 67 -29.02 2.13 24.09
N GLU A 68 -30.03 2.87 24.54
CA GLU A 68 -30.69 3.93 23.76
C GLU A 68 -29.68 5.03 23.35
N TYR A 69 -28.84 5.47 24.29
CA TYR A 69 -27.82 6.48 24.00
C TYR A 69 -26.69 5.94 23.11
N ALA A 70 -26.29 4.68 23.28
CA ALA A 70 -25.30 4.06 22.41
C ALA A 70 -25.80 4.00 20.96
N ASN A 71 -27.07 3.62 20.77
CA ASN A 71 -27.72 3.57 19.46
C ASN A 71 -27.78 4.95 18.79
N ILE A 72 -28.27 5.98 19.50
CA ILE A 72 -28.36 7.33 18.91
C ILE A 72 -26.98 7.95 18.65
N LEU A 73 -25.97 7.66 19.48
CA LEU A 73 -24.59 8.08 19.26
C LEU A 73 -24.02 7.44 18.00
N ASN A 74 -24.23 6.14 17.81
CA ASN A 74 -23.82 5.42 16.60
C ASN A 74 -24.49 6.02 15.35
N LEU A 75 -25.81 6.21 15.38
CA LEU A 75 -26.56 6.86 14.28
C LEU A 75 -26.12 8.30 14.02
N SER A 76 -25.60 9.00 15.04
CA SER A 76 -25.00 10.33 14.91
C SER A 76 -23.55 10.32 14.39
N GLY A 77 -23.03 9.16 13.98
CA GLY A 77 -21.67 8.98 13.47
C GLY A 77 -20.59 8.93 14.56
N VAL A 78 -20.95 8.52 15.78
CA VAL A 78 -20.02 8.29 16.89
C VAL A 78 -19.99 6.80 17.19
N ASN A 79 -19.00 6.11 16.65
CA ASN A 79 -18.98 4.64 16.61
C ASN A 79 -18.05 4.01 17.66
N SER A 80 -17.38 4.83 18.47
CA SER A 80 -16.47 4.34 19.51
C SER A 80 -16.28 5.37 20.61
N VAL A 81 -15.84 4.92 21.78
CA VAL A 81 -15.42 5.77 22.90
C VAL A 81 -14.33 6.75 22.46
N LYS A 82 -13.40 6.28 21.62
CA LYS A 82 -12.31 7.09 21.07
C LYS A 82 -12.82 8.24 20.20
N GLN A 83 -13.87 8.03 19.41
CA GLN A 83 -14.51 9.08 18.63
C GLN A 83 -15.32 10.02 19.53
N LEU A 84 -16.06 9.48 20.50
CA LEU A 84 -16.83 10.26 21.48
C LEU A 84 -15.93 11.27 22.23
N ALA A 85 -14.74 10.84 22.67
CA ALA A 85 -13.76 11.68 23.36
C ALA A 85 -13.31 12.92 22.56
N ARG A 86 -13.46 12.92 21.23
CA ARG A 86 -13.07 14.03 20.33
C ARG A 86 -14.21 14.94 19.93
N ARG A 87 -15.46 14.61 20.27
CA ARG A 87 -16.62 15.42 19.87
C ARG A 87 -16.73 16.71 20.69
N SER A 88 -17.34 17.72 20.07
CA SER A 88 -17.78 18.94 20.77
C SER A 88 -19.12 18.67 21.45
N PRO A 89 -19.28 18.94 22.77
CA PRO A 89 -20.53 18.65 23.48
C PRO A 89 -21.76 19.35 22.91
N LYS A 90 -21.61 20.59 22.42
CA LYS A 90 -22.74 21.37 21.86
C LYS A 90 -23.20 20.78 20.53
N SER A 91 -22.27 20.59 19.60
CA SER A 91 -22.57 20.05 18.27
C SER A 91 -23.09 18.61 18.35
N LEU A 92 -22.56 17.79 19.26
CA LEU A 92 -23.08 16.43 19.46
C LEU A 92 -24.52 16.44 20.00
N LEU A 93 -24.83 17.33 20.95
CA LEU A 93 -26.19 17.47 21.45
C LEU A 93 -27.16 17.95 20.36
N GLU A 94 -26.77 18.96 19.57
CA GLU A 94 -27.56 19.45 18.44
C GLU A 94 -27.87 18.34 17.43
N ASN A 95 -26.89 17.49 17.11
CA ASN A 95 -27.09 16.33 16.23
C ASN A 95 -28.04 15.29 16.85
N ILE A 96 -27.89 14.98 18.13
CA ILE A 96 -28.78 14.03 18.84
C ILE A 96 -30.22 14.55 18.86
N VAL A 97 -30.42 15.84 19.14
CA VAL A 97 -31.75 16.48 19.15
C VAL A 97 -32.37 16.38 17.77
N LYS A 98 -31.65 16.79 16.73
CA LYS A 98 -32.11 16.74 15.35
C LYS A 98 -32.50 15.31 14.94
N LEU A 99 -31.66 14.33 15.27
CA LEU A 99 -31.92 12.93 14.93
C LEU A 99 -33.16 12.38 15.66
N ASN A 100 -33.37 12.80 16.91
CA ASN A 100 -34.57 12.43 17.67
C ASN A 100 -35.84 13.15 17.17
N GLU A 101 -35.73 14.36 16.62
CA GLU A 101 -36.84 15.03 15.94
C GLU A 101 -37.22 14.32 14.63
N GLU A 102 -36.22 13.84 13.89
CA GLU A 102 -36.42 13.05 12.66
C GLU A 102 -36.92 11.63 12.95
N GLN A 103 -36.55 11.04 14.09
CA GLN A 103 -36.92 9.69 14.53
C GLN A 103 -37.28 9.67 16.03
N PRO A 104 -38.55 9.97 16.38
CA PRO A 104 -38.99 10.20 17.76
C PRO A 104 -38.85 9.02 18.73
N ASP A 105 -38.71 7.80 18.23
CA ASP A 105 -38.71 6.57 19.04
C ASP A 105 -37.30 6.09 19.44
N LEU A 106 -36.24 6.85 19.15
CA LEU A 106 -34.86 6.42 19.36
C LEU A 106 -34.40 6.50 20.82
N ILE A 107 -34.86 7.51 21.58
CA ILE A 107 -34.51 7.70 22.98
C ILE A 107 -35.72 8.15 23.79
N THR A 108 -35.88 7.63 25.00
CA THR A 108 -37.00 8.03 25.87
C THR A 108 -36.83 9.45 26.41
N LYS A 109 -35.58 9.92 26.54
CA LYS A 109 -35.25 11.25 27.08
C LYS A 109 -34.05 11.83 26.37
N VAL A 110 -34.18 13.04 25.84
CA VAL A 110 -33.07 13.81 25.27
C VAL A 110 -32.02 14.08 26.35
N PRO A 111 -30.73 13.78 26.11
CA PRO A 111 -29.68 14.04 27.08
C PRO A 111 -29.45 15.54 27.25
N THR A 112 -29.10 15.96 28.46
CA THR A 112 -28.72 17.35 28.72
C THR A 112 -27.29 17.62 28.26
N LEU A 113 -26.95 18.89 28.01
CA LEU A 113 -25.56 19.29 27.72
C LEU A 113 -24.57 18.86 28.81
N LYS A 114 -25.03 18.82 30.08
CA LYS A 114 -24.23 18.32 31.19
C LYS A 114 -23.91 16.83 31.04
N GLN A 115 -24.90 16.00 30.73
CA GLN A 115 -24.71 14.56 30.49
C GLN A 115 -23.75 14.32 29.31
N VAL A 116 -23.92 15.03 28.19
CA VAL A 116 -23.02 14.89 27.03
C VAL A 116 -21.58 15.29 27.37
N LYS A 117 -21.39 16.36 28.15
CA LYS A 117 -20.06 16.75 28.66
C LYS A 117 -19.46 15.67 29.57
N GLU A 118 -20.26 15.07 30.44
CA GLU A 118 -19.83 13.99 31.33
C GLU A 118 -19.42 12.75 30.53
N TRP A 119 -20.19 12.35 29.51
CA TRP A 119 -19.82 11.23 28.64
C TRP A 119 -18.49 11.48 27.91
N ILE A 120 -18.31 12.67 27.33
CA ILE A 120 -17.06 13.04 26.64
C ILE A 120 -15.88 13.07 27.62
N SER A 121 -16.09 13.58 28.84
CA SER A 121 -15.05 13.59 29.88
C SER A 121 -14.67 12.17 30.31
N LYS A 122 -15.65 11.30 30.56
CA LYS A 122 -15.42 9.89 30.90
C LYS A 122 -14.74 9.15 29.75
N ALA A 123 -15.14 9.41 28.50
CA ALA A 123 -14.51 8.85 27.31
C ALA A 123 -13.04 9.27 27.15
N LYS A 124 -12.69 10.50 27.55
CA LYS A 124 -11.28 10.95 27.60
C LYS A 124 -10.48 10.22 28.69
N ASN A 125 -11.11 9.94 29.83
CA ASN A 125 -10.45 9.29 30.97
C ASN A 125 -10.38 7.77 30.82
N ASP A 126 -11.28 7.13 30.08
CA ASP A 126 -11.23 5.68 29.79
C ASP A 126 -9.96 5.28 29.00
N GLY A 127 -9.36 6.22 28.25
CA GLY A 127 -8.05 6.04 27.62
C GLY A 127 -6.84 6.24 28.56
N ASN A 128 -7.04 6.78 29.76
CA ASN A 128 -6.02 7.09 30.77
C ASN A 128 -6.35 6.32 32.06
N GLY A 129 -6.04 5.03 32.09
CA GLY A 129 -6.47 4.11 33.14
C GLY A 129 -6.25 4.58 34.58
N GLU A 130 -7.34 4.86 35.28
CA GLU A 130 -7.44 4.88 36.74
C GLU A 130 -8.52 3.86 37.15
N GLY A 131 -8.10 2.75 37.74
CA GLY A 131 -8.97 1.69 38.26
C GLY A 131 -8.86 1.57 39.78
N ASP A 132 -10.03 1.45 40.41
CA ASP A 132 -10.38 0.98 41.77
C ASP A 132 -9.23 0.52 42.73
N PRO A 133 -9.10 1.12 43.93
CA PRO A 133 -8.05 0.80 44.92
C PRO A 133 -8.08 -0.61 45.55
N THR A 134 -9.08 -1.44 45.26
CA THR A 134 -9.32 -2.68 46.04
C THR A 134 -8.79 -3.97 45.41
N LYS A 135 -8.09 -3.90 44.27
CA LYS A 135 -7.41 -5.07 43.69
C LYS A 135 -5.91 -4.84 43.65
N SER A 136 -5.17 -5.62 44.45
CA SER A 136 -3.72 -5.67 44.46
C SER A 136 -3.18 -5.73 43.02
N PRO A 137 -2.30 -4.80 42.59
CA PRO A 137 -1.85 -4.76 41.21
C PRO A 137 -1.00 -6.01 40.94
N LYS A 138 -1.48 -6.90 40.07
CA LYS A 138 -0.53 -7.59 39.19
C LYS A 138 0.13 -6.46 38.43
N THR A 139 1.43 -6.24 38.72
CA THR A 139 2.28 -5.27 38.04
C THR A 139 1.86 -5.21 36.57
N PRO A 140 1.34 -4.07 36.09
CA PRO A 140 1.11 -3.91 34.67
C PRO A 140 2.48 -4.13 34.06
N LYS A 141 2.67 -5.25 33.34
CA LYS A 141 3.79 -5.35 32.42
C LYS A 141 3.64 -4.11 31.58
N THR A 142 4.54 -3.15 31.76
CA THR A 142 4.67 -1.97 30.92
C THR A 142 4.42 -2.49 29.51
N PRO A 143 3.42 -2.00 28.75
CA PRO A 143 3.23 -2.48 27.40
C PRO A 143 4.59 -2.34 26.77
N LYS A 144 5.26 -3.47 26.49
CA LYS A 144 6.60 -3.45 25.93
C LYS A 144 6.41 -2.55 24.73
N LYS A 145 7.05 -1.37 24.76
CA LYS A 145 7.13 -0.51 23.59
C LYS A 145 7.48 -1.49 22.48
N LYS A 146 6.58 -1.73 21.52
CA LYS A 146 6.87 -2.61 20.40
C LYS A 146 7.96 -1.87 19.63
N THR A 147 9.20 -2.01 20.08
CA THR A 147 10.37 -1.49 19.40
C THR A 147 10.49 -2.35 18.16
N SER A 148 9.97 -1.85 17.05
CA SER A 148 10.32 -2.40 15.75
C SER A 148 11.76 -1.98 15.48
N THR A 149 12.71 -2.87 15.76
CA THR A 149 14.12 -2.74 15.38
C THR A 149 14.38 -3.35 14.01
N LYS A 150 13.35 -3.41 13.16
CA LYS A 150 13.32 -4.25 11.95
C LYS A 150 13.50 -3.47 10.64
N GLY A 151 13.57 -2.14 10.71
CA GLY A 151 13.78 -1.31 9.54
C GLY A 151 15.26 -1.04 9.28
N SER A 152 15.58 -0.69 8.04
CA SER A 152 16.93 -0.37 7.58
C SER A 152 16.88 0.93 6.78
N LYS A 153 17.85 1.81 6.99
CA LYS A 153 18.14 2.92 6.09
C LYS A 153 19.01 2.43 4.96
N VAL A 154 18.70 2.87 3.75
CA VAL A 154 19.41 2.49 2.52
C VAL A 154 19.62 3.72 1.64
N ARG A 155 20.56 3.63 0.70
CA ARG A 155 20.68 4.64 -0.37
C ARG A 155 20.26 4.03 -1.69
N VAL A 156 19.46 4.76 -2.46
CA VAL A 156 18.92 4.31 -3.75
C VAL A 156 18.91 5.45 -4.75
N TRP A 157 19.02 5.15 -6.03
CA TRP A 157 18.50 6.04 -7.07
C TRP A 157 16.97 5.95 -7.03
N GLU A 158 16.30 7.11 -6.99
CA GLU A 158 14.83 7.20 -7.07
C GLU A 158 14.33 7.26 -8.51
N GLN A 159 15.27 7.40 -9.45
CA GLN A 159 15.10 7.31 -10.89
C GLN A 159 16.31 6.53 -11.45
N ASP A 160 17.18 7.19 -12.21
CA ASP A 160 18.44 6.61 -12.67
C ASP A 160 19.62 7.59 -12.49
N PRO A 161 20.86 7.16 -12.78
CA PRO A 161 22.05 7.99 -12.63
C PRO A 161 22.10 9.27 -13.48
N THR A 162 21.30 9.37 -14.55
CA THR A 162 21.23 10.56 -15.41
C THR A 162 20.23 11.59 -14.91
N VAL A 163 19.23 11.17 -14.13
CA VAL A 163 18.17 12.04 -13.61
C VAL A 163 18.50 12.58 -12.23
N SER A 164 18.94 11.71 -11.29
CA SER A 164 19.13 12.12 -9.89
C SER A 164 20.30 11.43 -9.18
N ALA A 165 20.80 12.09 -8.13
CA ALA A 165 21.78 11.49 -7.23
C ALA A 165 21.10 10.55 -6.22
N PRO A 166 21.80 9.53 -5.71
CA PRO A 166 21.24 8.63 -4.70
C PRO A 166 20.72 9.36 -3.45
N ASN A 167 19.47 9.07 -3.08
CA ASN A 167 18.80 9.60 -1.91
C ASN A 167 18.66 8.54 -0.80
N LEU A 168 18.31 8.99 0.40
CA LEU A 168 18.07 8.13 1.56
C LEU A 168 16.65 7.55 1.48
N SER A 169 16.54 6.22 1.48
CA SER A 169 15.27 5.51 1.53
C SER A 169 15.19 4.60 2.77
N TYR A 170 13.98 4.12 3.06
CA TYR A 170 13.64 3.41 4.27
C TYR A 170 12.86 2.13 3.97
N ILE A 171 13.41 1.00 4.40
CA ILE A 171 12.73 -0.29 4.36
C ILE A 171 12.33 -0.65 5.79
N HIS A 172 11.09 -1.08 5.98
CA HIS A 172 10.55 -1.47 7.29
C HIS A 172 10.57 -3.00 7.49
N THR A 173 10.82 -3.76 6.43
CA THR A 173 11.01 -5.21 6.43
C THR A 173 12.42 -5.56 6.90
N PRO A 174 12.59 -6.61 7.74
CA PRO A 174 13.92 -7.12 8.08
C PRO A 174 14.72 -7.50 6.84
N ILE A 175 15.98 -7.07 6.79
CA ILE A 175 16.92 -7.40 5.71
C ILE A 175 18.13 -8.09 6.34
N GLN A 176 18.58 -9.19 5.74
CA GLN A 176 19.82 -9.88 6.12
C GLN A 176 20.99 -9.49 5.20
N ASP A 177 22.23 -9.68 5.65
CA ASP A 177 23.44 -9.43 4.85
C ASP A 177 23.46 -10.18 3.52
N GLY A 178 24.05 -9.55 2.49
CA GLY A 178 23.91 -9.98 1.09
C GLY A 178 22.45 -9.82 0.70
N PRO A 179 21.97 -8.56 0.60
CA PRO A 179 20.62 -8.14 0.95
C PRO A 179 19.58 -9.17 0.52
N LYS A 180 18.94 -9.78 1.51
CA LYS A 180 18.00 -10.87 1.32
C LYS A 180 16.93 -10.90 2.40
N ASP A 181 15.81 -11.49 2.06
CA ASP A 181 14.70 -11.81 2.96
C ASP A 181 13.95 -13.05 2.45
N ASP A 182 12.72 -13.26 2.90
CA ASP A 182 11.92 -14.44 2.57
C ASP A 182 11.49 -14.47 1.08
N ASP A 183 11.43 -13.32 0.40
CA ASP A 183 10.98 -13.24 -1.00
C ASP A 183 12.13 -12.95 -1.98
N ILE A 184 13.25 -12.36 -1.54
CA ILE A 184 14.31 -11.83 -2.41
C ILE A 184 15.69 -12.32 -1.97
N ASN A 185 16.53 -12.73 -2.92
CA ASN A 185 17.91 -13.13 -2.67
C ASN A 185 18.88 -12.56 -3.73
N ILE A 186 19.69 -11.57 -3.36
CA ILE A 186 20.74 -11.01 -4.23
C ILE A 186 21.93 -11.96 -4.34
N LEU A 187 22.36 -12.23 -5.58
CA LEU A 187 23.44 -13.15 -5.93
C LEU A 187 24.43 -12.50 -6.92
N GLY A 188 25.61 -13.11 -7.04
CA GLY A 188 26.63 -12.73 -8.04
C GLY A 188 27.53 -11.54 -7.67
N LEU A 189 27.23 -10.84 -6.57
CA LEU A 189 28.02 -9.70 -6.08
C LEU A 189 28.69 -9.98 -4.73
N LYS A 190 29.65 -9.12 -4.37
CA LYS A 190 30.24 -9.12 -3.02
C LYS A 190 29.15 -8.88 -1.97
N ILE A 191 29.21 -9.65 -0.87
CA ILE A 191 28.26 -9.54 0.22
C ILE A 191 28.28 -8.12 0.81
N ALA A 192 27.18 -7.40 0.64
CA ALA A 192 26.90 -6.14 1.30
C ALA A 192 26.41 -6.43 2.72
N LYS A 193 27.22 -6.06 3.73
CA LYS A 193 26.88 -6.24 5.14
C LYS A 193 26.30 -4.97 5.74
N SER A 194 25.26 -5.12 6.54
CA SER A 194 24.69 -4.02 7.32
C SER A 194 25.67 -3.48 8.36
N ASP A 195 25.44 -2.24 8.79
CA ASP A 195 26.14 -1.65 9.92
C ASP A 195 25.54 -2.13 11.27
N LYS A 196 26.08 -1.61 12.38
CA LYS A 196 25.60 -1.95 13.73
C LYS A 196 24.13 -1.59 14.01
N ASN A 197 23.52 -0.72 13.20
CA ASN A 197 22.13 -0.31 13.30
C ASN A 197 21.22 -1.08 12.34
N ASN A 198 21.76 -2.08 11.62
CA ASN A 198 21.10 -2.77 10.52
C ASN A 198 20.85 -1.88 9.28
N ASP A 199 21.63 -0.80 9.10
CA ASP A 199 21.53 0.09 7.95
C ASP A 199 22.52 -0.33 6.82
N PHE A 200 22.15 -0.10 5.56
CA PHE A 200 22.96 -0.41 4.37
C PHE A 200 23.29 0.88 3.60
N LEU A 201 24.18 1.70 4.16
CA LEU A 201 24.52 3.04 3.66
C LEU A 201 25.81 3.04 2.83
N PHE A 202 25.82 2.28 1.73
CA PHE A 202 26.97 2.26 0.82
C PHE A 202 27.01 3.53 -0.05
N ASP A 203 28.22 3.93 -0.42
CA ASP A 203 28.49 5.02 -1.36
C ASP A 203 28.62 4.44 -2.76
N ASN A 204 27.91 5.02 -3.74
CA ASN A 204 27.81 4.51 -5.12
C ASN A 204 29.14 4.59 -5.89
N VAL A 205 30.07 5.45 -5.48
CA VAL A 205 31.40 5.59 -6.12
C VAL A 205 32.44 4.74 -5.42
N LYS A 206 32.45 4.72 -4.08
CA LYS A 206 33.44 3.98 -3.29
C LYS A 206 33.13 2.49 -3.18
N ASN A 207 31.85 2.11 -3.22
CA ASN A 207 31.38 0.74 -3.04
C ASN A 207 30.29 0.37 -4.06
N PRO A 208 30.51 0.54 -5.38
CA PRO A 208 29.47 0.41 -6.40
C PRO A 208 28.75 -0.93 -6.35
N GLU A 209 29.45 -2.07 -6.31
CA GLU A 209 28.78 -3.39 -6.24
C GLU A 209 27.89 -3.55 -5.00
N LYS A 210 28.32 -3.05 -3.84
CA LYS A 210 27.52 -3.17 -2.61
C LYS A 210 26.34 -2.21 -2.62
N PHE A 211 26.53 -1.03 -3.21
CA PHE A 211 25.46 -0.07 -3.46
C PHE A 211 24.42 -0.72 -4.39
N ASP A 212 24.85 -1.21 -5.55
CA ASP A 212 23.97 -1.77 -6.58
C ASP A 212 23.19 -2.98 -6.04
N ALA A 213 23.82 -3.84 -5.23
CA ALA A 213 23.14 -4.93 -4.54
C ALA A 213 21.98 -4.44 -3.64
N VAL A 214 22.23 -3.40 -2.83
CA VAL A 214 21.25 -2.86 -1.89
C VAL A 214 20.16 -2.08 -2.62
N HIS A 215 20.53 -1.30 -3.62
CA HIS A 215 19.59 -0.55 -4.44
C HIS A 215 18.63 -1.48 -5.18
N THR A 216 19.15 -2.47 -5.91
CA THR A 216 18.33 -3.45 -6.64
C THR A 216 17.36 -4.17 -5.70
N PHE A 217 17.85 -4.65 -4.55
CA PHE A 217 16.99 -5.27 -3.53
C PHE A 217 15.88 -4.32 -3.05
N THR A 218 16.23 -3.06 -2.82
CA THR A 218 15.30 -2.06 -2.29
C THR A 218 14.16 -1.81 -3.25
N VAL A 219 14.45 -1.60 -4.54
CA VAL A 219 13.41 -1.34 -5.56
C VAL A 219 12.46 -2.53 -5.67
N ILE A 220 12.99 -3.77 -5.75
CA ILE A 220 12.17 -4.99 -5.76
C ILE A 220 11.27 -5.07 -4.52
N ARG A 221 11.84 -4.82 -3.32
CA ARG A 221 11.08 -4.85 -2.07
C ARG A 221 10.01 -3.74 -2.02
N GLN A 222 10.27 -2.58 -2.61
CA GLN A 222 9.29 -1.50 -2.69
C GLN A 222 8.12 -1.87 -3.62
N VAL A 223 8.38 -2.49 -4.78
CA VAL A 223 7.33 -3.03 -5.68
C VAL A 223 6.47 -4.05 -4.95
N LEU A 224 7.09 -5.06 -4.32
CA LEU A 224 6.36 -6.06 -3.54
C LEU A 224 5.53 -5.42 -2.43
N THR A 225 6.08 -4.42 -1.74
CA THR A 225 5.37 -3.70 -0.69
C THR A 225 4.17 -2.94 -1.22
N MET A 226 4.32 -2.23 -2.35
CA MET A 226 3.26 -1.46 -2.99
C MET A 226 2.08 -2.37 -3.34
N TYR A 227 2.33 -3.45 -4.09
CA TYR A 227 1.27 -4.35 -4.52
C TYR A 227 0.69 -5.18 -3.37
N ASN A 228 1.50 -5.62 -2.40
CA ASN A 228 0.96 -6.35 -1.25
C ASN A 228 0.04 -5.46 -0.40
N ARG A 229 0.38 -4.19 -0.21
CA ARG A 229 -0.53 -3.22 0.43
C ARG A 229 -1.81 -3.05 -0.37
N ALA A 230 -1.70 -3.03 -1.69
CA ALA A 230 -2.83 -2.91 -2.59
C ALA A 230 -3.81 -4.09 -2.45
N ILE A 231 -3.30 -5.31 -2.59
CA ILE A 231 -4.09 -6.56 -2.51
C ILE A 231 -4.64 -6.78 -1.10
N LEU A 232 -3.84 -6.55 -0.05
CA LEU A 232 -4.30 -6.70 1.34
C LEU A 232 -5.50 -5.82 1.68
N LYS A 233 -5.60 -4.62 1.10
CA LYS A 233 -6.76 -3.74 1.32
C LYS A 233 -8.03 -4.26 0.65
N GLN A 234 -7.91 -5.04 -0.41
CA GLN A 234 -9.04 -5.54 -1.19
C GLN A 234 -9.48 -6.93 -0.75
N ASN A 235 -8.53 -7.78 -0.36
CA ASN A 235 -8.76 -9.16 0.02
C ASN A 235 -8.22 -9.42 1.43
N GLU A 236 -9.11 -9.32 2.42
CA GLU A 236 -8.76 -9.63 3.81
C GLU A 236 -8.45 -11.12 4.06
N ASN A 237 -8.73 -12.01 3.10
CA ASN A 237 -8.31 -13.42 3.14
C ASN A 237 -6.98 -13.65 2.40
N TYR A 238 -6.29 -12.60 1.94
CA TYR A 238 -4.99 -12.72 1.31
C TYR A 238 -3.99 -13.35 2.28
N SER A 239 -3.55 -14.57 1.98
CA SER A 239 -2.67 -15.38 2.82
C SER A 239 -1.20 -14.98 2.76
N GLY A 240 -0.90 -13.88 2.05
CA GLY A 240 0.45 -13.43 1.75
C GLY A 240 0.83 -13.69 0.30
N PHE A 241 1.80 -12.91 -0.18
CA PHE A 241 2.39 -13.06 -1.49
C PHE A 241 3.20 -14.33 -1.58
N GLN A 242 3.12 -15.00 -2.72
CA GLN A 242 4.02 -16.08 -3.09
C GLN A 242 4.35 -15.90 -4.57
N TRP A 243 5.60 -16.14 -4.93
CA TRP A 243 5.98 -16.26 -6.33
C TRP A 243 5.25 -17.43 -6.98
N GLN A 244 5.23 -17.49 -8.30
CA GLN A 244 4.58 -18.57 -9.05
C GLN A 244 5.12 -19.97 -8.69
N TRP A 245 6.34 -20.06 -8.15
CA TRP A 245 6.97 -21.30 -7.68
C TRP A 245 6.89 -21.50 -6.15
N GLY A 246 6.07 -20.74 -5.43
CA GLY A 246 5.85 -20.84 -3.98
C GLY A 246 6.81 -20.00 -3.14
N ASN A 247 7.21 -20.55 -1.98
CA ASN A 247 7.93 -19.82 -0.91
C ASN A 247 9.43 -19.59 -1.16
N ALA A 248 10.00 -20.10 -2.26
CA ALA A 248 11.42 -19.88 -2.50
C ALA A 248 11.65 -18.44 -2.97
N PRO A 249 12.65 -17.70 -2.46
CA PRO A 249 12.89 -16.34 -2.89
C PRO A 249 13.33 -16.29 -4.35
N ILE A 250 12.99 -15.21 -5.05
CA ILE A 250 13.50 -14.93 -6.38
C ILE A 250 15.01 -14.66 -6.31
N LYS A 251 15.76 -15.25 -7.25
CA LYS A 251 17.19 -14.98 -7.40
C LYS A 251 17.38 -13.67 -8.16
N VAL A 252 18.21 -12.78 -7.66
CA VAL A 252 18.45 -11.49 -8.32
C VAL A 252 19.91 -11.39 -8.65
N HIS A 253 20.22 -11.14 -9.92
CA HIS A 253 21.58 -11.01 -10.42
C HIS A 253 21.77 -9.62 -11.01
N PRO A 254 22.20 -8.62 -10.20
CA PRO A 254 22.36 -7.25 -10.70
C PRO A 254 23.42 -7.14 -11.80
N TYR A 255 24.47 -7.99 -11.77
CA TYR A 255 25.54 -8.05 -12.78
C TYR A 255 25.51 -9.44 -13.45
N ALA A 256 24.41 -9.78 -14.10
CA ALA A 256 24.19 -11.12 -14.65
C ALA A 256 25.12 -11.43 -15.82
N GLU A 257 25.18 -10.55 -16.82
CA GLU A 257 25.95 -10.75 -18.04
C GLU A 257 26.31 -9.41 -18.70
N TYR A 258 27.33 -9.42 -19.58
CA TYR A 258 27.64 -8.29 -20.44
C TYR A 258 26.66 -8.25 -21.63
N GLY A 259 25.96 -7.14 -21.79
CA GLY A 259 24.98 -6.93 -22.86
C GLY A 259 23.98 -5.83 -22.50
N ALA A 260 23.25 -5.34 -23.49
CA ALA A 260 22.19 -4.34 -23.28
C ALA A 260 20.85 -5.04 -23.07
N ASN A 261 20.59 -5.52 -21.86
CA ASN A 261 19.31 -6.15 -21.52
C ASN A 261 19.00 -6.15 -20.00
N ALA A 262 17.76 -6.42 -19.67
CA ALA A 262 17.32 -6.92 -18.37
C ALA A 262 16.15 -7.87 -18.62
N TYR A 263 15.96 -8.88 -17.78
CA TYR A 263 14.81 -9.76 -17.93
C TYR A 263 14.45 -10.51 -16.64
N TYR A 264 13.15 -10.76 -16.49
CA TYR A 264 12.58 -11.81 -15.64
C TYR A 264 12.58 -13.17 -16.34
N SER A 265 12.89 -14.23 -15.59
CA SER A 265 12.76 -15.63 -16.04
C SER A 265 12.09 -16.50 -14.98
N ARG A 266 10.93 -17.06 -15.33
CA ARG A 266 10.21 -18.04 -14.49
C ARG A 266 11.01 -19.32 -14.29
N ASP A 267 11.59 -19.86 -15.37
CA ASP A 267 12.32 -21.14 -15.34
C ASP A 267 13.57 -21.05 -14.46
N GLU A 268 14.29 -19.93 -14.59
CA GLU A 268 15.43 -19.66 -13.74
C GLU A 268 15.05 -19.14 -12.36
N ARG A 269 13.79 -18.74 -12.14
CA ARG A 269 13.30 -18.07 -10.92
C ARG A 269 14.14 -16.86 -10.59
N ALA A 270 14.41 -16.04 -11.60
CA ALA A 270 15.43 -15.01 -11.53
C ALA A 270 15.05 -13.70 -12.20
N LEU A 271 15.54 -12.60 -11.62
CA LEU A 271 15.72 -11.31 -12.30
C LEU A 271 17.19 -11.17 -12.67
N LYS A 272 17.47 -10.82 -13.92
CA LYS A 272 18.82 -10.65 -14.45
C LYS A 272 18.96 -9.29 -15.06
N PHE A 273 19.93 -8.54 -14.55
CA PHE A 273 20.26 -7.21 -15.02
C PHE A 273 21.65 -7.25 -15.64
N PHE A 274 21.79 -6.74 -16.85
CA PHE A 274 23.05 -6.76 -17.57
C PHE A 274 23.79 -5.42 -17.42
N TYR A 275 25.00 -5.39 -17.96
CA TYR A 275 25.82 -4.19 -18.03
C TYR A 275 26.48 -4.10 -19.40
N PHE A 276 26.63 -2.89 -19.91
CA PHE A 276 27.18 -2.67 -21.24
C PHE A 276 27.86 -1.32 -21.36
N ASN A 277 28.77 -1.21 -22.32
CA ASN A 277 29.26 0.08 -22.77
C ASN A 277 28.31 0.63 -23.86
N PRO A 278 27.86 1.89 -23.78
CA PRO A 278 27.01 2.50 -24.80
C PRO A 278 27.63 2.35 -26.20
N ASN A 279 26.84 1.90 -27.19
CA ASN A 279 27.31 1.57 -28.55
C ASN A 279 28.49 0.58 -28.62
N ASN A 280 28.71 -0.26 -27.60
CA ASN A 280 29.90 -1.10 -27.44
C ASN A 280 31.24 -0.32 -27.44
N ASP A 281 31.20 0.96 -27.08
CA ASP A 281 32.38 1.82 -27.01
C ASP A 281 32.99 1.78 -25.59
N GLN A 282 34.08 1.02 -25.44
CA GLN A 282 34.78 0.83 -24.16
C GLN A 282 35.36 2.12 -23.56
N SER A 283 35.43 3.22 -24.32
CA SER A 283 35.83 4.52 -23.78
C SER A 283 34.73 5.20 -22.97
N LYS A 284 33.46 4.79 -23.17
CA LYS A 284 32.31 5.31 -22.45
C LYS A 284 32.11 4.56 -21.13
N PRO A 285 31.62 5.24 -20.07
CA PRO A 285 31.33 4.58 -18.80
C PRO A 285 30.32 3.45 -19.00
N MET A 286 30.51 2.37 -18.23
CA MET A 286 29.62 1.21 -18.24
C MET A 286 28.26 1.58 -17.65
N VAL A 287 27.19 1.26 -18.36
CA VAL A 287 25.81 1.34 -17.89
C VAL A 287 25.46 0.01 -17.23
N TYR A 288 24.78 0.07 -16.09
CA TYR A 288 24.33 -1.08 -15.32
C TYR A 288 22.81 -1.00 -15.18
N THR A 289 22.08 -1.93 -15.81
CA THR A 289 20.62 -1.82 -15.88
C THR A 289 19.94 -1.96 -14.53
N CYS A 290 20.63 -2.58 -13.55
CA CYS A 290 20.19 -2.65 -12.16
C CYS A 290 20.21 -1.30 -11.41
N ARG A 291 20.75 -0.23 -12.00
CA ARG A 291 20.77 1.13 -11.42
C ARG A 291 19.59 1.99 -11.82
N SER A 292 18.88 1.58 -12.87
CA SER A 292 17.63 2.23 -13.26
C SER A 292 16.51 1.70 -12.36
N PHE A 293 15.90 2.61 -11.61
CA PHE A 293 14.74 2.31 -10.78
C PHE A 293 13.61 1.73 -11.63
N ASP A 294 13.34 2.31 -12.81
CA ASP A 294 12.27 1.86 -13.70
C ASP A 294 12.53 0.48 -14.27
N ILE A 295 13.76 0.18 -14.70
CA ILE A 295 14.07 -1.16 -15.24
C ILE A 295 13.91 -2.21 -14.13
N VAL A 296 14.40 -1.95 -12.92
CA VAL A 296 14.23 -2.89 -11.81
C VAL A 296 12.76 -3.06 -11.44
N ALA A 297 11.97 -1.98 -11.46
CA ALA A 297 10.54 -2.01 -11.21
C ALA A 297 9.78 -2.79 -12.30
N HIS A 298 10.09 -2.55 -13.58
CA HIS A 298 9.53 -3.23 -14.76
C HIS A 298 9.72 -4.74 -14.68
N GLU A 299 10.97 -5.19 -14.49
CA GLU A 299 11.27 -6.63 -14.39
C GLU A 299 10.63 -7.29 -13.18
N THR A 300 10.52 -6.56 -12.06
CA THR A 300 9.79 -7.03 -10.89
C THR A 300 8.28 -7.11 -11.17
N GLY A 301 7.74 -6.19 -11.97
CA GLY A 301 6.37 -6.17 -12.45
C GLY A 301 6.02 -7.45 -13.20
N HIS A 302 6.89 -7.89 -14.13
CA HIS A 302 6.74 -9.18 -14.80
C HIS A 302 6.63 -10.34 -13.81
N ALA A 303 7.58 -10.46 -12.88
CA ALA A 303 7.59 -11.52 -11.87
C ALA A 303 6.34 -11.48 -10.97
N PHE A 304 5.85 -10.29 -10.65
CA PHE A 304 4.67 -10.11 -9.82
C PHE A 304 3.38 -10.48 -10.57
N LEU A 305 3.23 -10.02 -11.82
CA LEU A 305 2.12 -10.40 -12.69
C LEU A 305 2.10 -11.91 -12.90
N ASP A 306 3.28 -12.51 -13.08
CA ASP A 306 3.43 -13.94 -13.27
C ASP A 306 2.93 -14.76 -12.07
N ALA A 307 3.08 -14.22 -10.86
CA ALA A 307 2.58 -14.82 -9.64
C ALA A 307 1.04 -14.71 -9.51
N LEU A 308 0.43 -13.68 -10.09
CA LEU A 308 -1.02 -13.47 -10.06
C LEU A 308 -1.75 -14.19 -11.21
N CYS A 309 -1.21 -14.07 -12.41
CA CYS A 309 -1.82 -14.49 -13.67
C CYS A 309 -0.81 -15.29 -14.51
N PRO A 310 -0.39 -16.48 -14.05
CA PRO A 310 0.68 -17.23 -14.71
C PRO A 310 0.38 -17.65 -16.15
N GLU A 311 -0.89 -17.70 -16.55
CA GLU A 311 -1.27 -18.05 -17.92
C GLU A 311 -0.92 -16.94 -18.93
N PHE A 312 -0.64 -15.71 -18.48
CA PHE A 312 -0.30 -14.61 -19.37
C PHE A 312 1.11 -14.78 -19.95
N LEU A 313 2.08 -15.27 -19.16
CA LEU A 313 3.46 -15.47 -19.60
C LEU A 313 3.59 -16.54 -20.69
N VAL A 314 2.72 -17.56 -20.67
CA VAL A 314 2.76 -18.69 -21.60
C VAL A 314 1.82 -18.50 -22.80
N SER A 315 1.15 -17.35 -22.89
CA SER A 315 0.23 -17.06 -23.97
C SER A 315 0.99 -16.79 -25.28
N TRP A 316 0.47 -17.35 -26.37
CA TRP A 316 1.01 -17.12 -27.72
C TRP A 316 0.41 -15.89 -28.39
N HIS A 317 -0.59 -15.25 -27.77
CA HIS A 317 -1.30 -14.13 -28.36
C HIS A 317 -0.48 -12.83 -28.17
N PRO A 318 -0.12 -12.11 -29.24
CA PRO A 318 0.70 -10.89 -29.14
C PRO A 318 0.12 -9.85 -28.19
N GLU A 319 -1.21 -9.68 -28.17
CA GLU A 319 -1.85 -8.73 -27.25
C GLU A 319 -1.72 -9.10 -25.78
N THR A 320 -1.72 -10.40 -25.44
CA THR A 320 -1.45 -10.84 -24.07
C THR A 320 0.00 -10.55 -23.68
N GLY A 321 0.93 -10.73 -24.62
CA GLY A 321 2.33 -10.31 -24.46
C GLY A 321 2.46 -8.80 -24.29
N GLY A 322 1.74 -8.01 -25.08
CA GLY A 322 1.71 -6.55 -24.96
C GLY A 322 1.12 -6.06 -23.64
N LEU A 323 0.09 -6.73 -23.12
CA LEU A 323 -0.43 -6.48 -21.75
C LEU A 323 0.60 -6.84 -20.68
N HIS A 324 1.36 -7.92 -20.87
CA HIS A 324 2.41 -8.34 -19.95
C HIS A 324 3.55 -7.30 -19.89
N GLU A 325 4.00 -6.80 -21.04
CA GLU A 325 4.96 -5.70 -21.15
C GLU A 325 4.41 -4.39 -20.57
N SER A 326 3.15 -4.06 -20.86
CA SER A 326 2.52 -2.84 -20.35
C SER A 326 2.40 -2.87 -18.82
N PHE A 327 2.16 -4.03 -18.22
CA PHE A 327 2.17 -4.17 -16.77
C PHE A 327 3.55 -3.87 -16.16
N GLY A 328 4.63 -4.22 -16.85
CA GLY A 328 6.00 -3.82 -16.48
C GLY A 328 6.15 -2.30 -16.49
N ASP A 329 5.80 -1.66 -17.61
CA ASP A 329 5.89 -0.20 -17.77
C ASP A 329 5.06 0.55 -16.71
N LEU A 330 3.82 0.09 -16.49
CA LEU A 330 2.92 0.65 -15.49
C LEU A 330 3.40 0.43 -14.06
N THR A 331 4.08 -0.70 -13.78
CA THR A 331 4.69 -0.92 -12.46
C THR A 331 5.72 0.15 -12.15
N SER A 332 6.55 0.55 -13.12
CA SER A 332 7.52 1.63 -12.97
C SER A 332 6.83 2.96 -12.68
N ILE A 333 5.81 3.31 -13.46
CA ILE A 333 5.02 4.54 -13.26
C ILE A 333 4.39 4.57 -11.87
N PHE A 334 3.72 3.49 -11.44
CA PHE A 334 3.08 3.44 -10.13
C PHE A 334 4.09 3.48 -8.98
N MET A 335 5.29 2.94 -9.19
CA MET A 335 6.37 3.02 -8.21
C MET A 335 6.87 4.45 -8.00
N LEU A 336 7.01 5.24 -9.07
CA LEU A 336 7.32 6.67 -8.96
C LEU A 336 6.21 7.42 -8.21
N LEU A 337 4.95 7.16 -8.56
CA LEU A 337 3.79 7.77 -7.89
C LEU A 337 3.60 7.32 -6.44
N ALA A 338 4.24 6.22 -6.02
CA ALA A 338 4.22 5.75 -4.64
C ALA A 338 5.22 6.51 -3.74
N GLN A 339 5.97 7.46 -4.30
CA GLN A 339 6.93 8.32 -3.60
C GLN A 339 6.41 9.76 -3.62
N LEU A 340 5.98 10.28 -2.47
CA LEU A 340 5.32 11.59 -2.39
C LEU A 340 6.25 12.75 -2.80
N ASP A 341 7.53 12.63 -2.51
CA ASP A 341 8.57 13.56 -2.94
C ASP A 341 8.80 13.53 -4.46
N ILE A 342 8.65 12.37 -5.10
CA ILE A 342 8.61 12.29 -6.56
C ILE A 342 7.32 12.91 -7.10
N CYS A 343 6.16 12.69 -6.47
CA CYS A 343 4.93 13.39 -6.85
C CYS A 343 5.09 14.93 -6.77
N ASP A 344 5.76 15.44 -5.72
CA ASP A 344 6.10 16.87 -5.61
C ASP A 344 6.94 17.33 -6.81
N ALA A 345 7.98 16.57 -7.17
CA ALA A 345 8.83 16.88 -8.32
C ALA A 345 8.03 16.88 -9.64
N ILE A 346 7.19 15.86 -9.86
CA ILE A 346 6.33 15.74 -11.04
C ILE A 346 5.41 16.96 -11.16
N VAL A 347 4.67 17.28 -10.10
CA VAL A 347 3.77 18.45 -10.08
C VAL A 347 4.53 19.74 -10.33
N ALA A 348 5.70 19.91 -9.72
CA ALA A 348 6.51 21.13 -9.83
C ALA A 348 7.06 21.32 -11.25
N GLU A 349 7.51 20.26 -11.91
CA GLU A 349 8.03 20.30 -13.27
C GLU A 349 6.92 20.41 -14.31
N SER A 350 5.87 19.60 -14.17
CA SER A 350 4.75 19.50 -15.10
C SER A 350 3.77 20.66 -14.98
N LYS A 351 3.88 21.45 -13.92
CA LYS A 351 2.90 22.50 -13.55
C LYS A 351 1.50 21.93 -13.31
N ALA A 352 1.45 20.76 -12.68
CA ALA A 352 0.24 19.99 -12.41
C ALA A 352 -0.55 19.59 -13.67
N ASP A 353 0.12 19.49 -14.82
CA ASP A 353 -0.45 18.99 -16.07
C ASP A 353 0.46 17.87 -16.58
N LEU A 354 0.00 16.63 -16.48
CA LEU A 354 0.83 15.46 -16.76
C LEU A 354 1.21 15.31 -18.25
N HIS A 355 0.55 16.02 -19.17
CA HIS A 355 0.94 16.04 -20.58
C HIS A 355 2.03 17.09 -20.89
N ASN A 356 2.45 17.88 -19.90
CA ASN A 356 3.64 18.70 -20.05
C ASN A 356 4.89 17.84 -20.03
N LYS A 357 5.83 18.15 -20.94
CA LYS A 357 7.08 17.40 -21.09
C LYS A 357 7.91 17.45 -19.80
N THR A 358 8.05 16.30 -19.16
CA THR A 358 8.83 16.07 -17.94
C THR A 358 9.55 14.71 -18.03
N PHE A 359 10.30 14.33 -16.99
CA PHE A 359 10.86 12.98 -16.87
C PHE A 359 9.79 11.91 -16.66
N PHE A 360 8.67 12.26 -16.03
CA PHE A 360 7.71 11.29 -15.49
C PHE A 360 7.20 10.21 -16.45
N PRO A 361 6.78 10.53 -17.69
CA PRO A 361 6.26 9.50 -18.58
C PRO A 361 7.38 8.72 -19.29
N VAL A 362 8.64 9.13 -19.14
CA VAL A 362 9.78 8.50 -19.81
C VAL A 362 10.21 7.27 -18.99
N ILE A 363 10.53 6.18 -19.67
CA ILE A 363 10.96 4.93 -19.03
C ILE A 363 12.37 4.58 -19.50
N GLY A 364 13.30 4.42 -18.56
CA GLY A 364 14.64 3.92 -18.81
C GLY A 364 15.53 4.93 -19.54
N GLU A 365 15.59 6.17 -19.05
CA GLU A 365 16.32 7.32 -19.62
C GLU A 365 17.79 6.99 -19.90
N GLU A 366 18.55 6.53 -18.90
CA GLU A 366 19.98 6.20 -19.05
C GLU A 366 20.19 5.12 -20.10
N PHE A 367 19.32 4.10 -20.12
CA PHE A 367 19.41 3.01 -21.10
C PHE A 367 19.10 3.52 -22.51
N GLY A 368 18.00 4.26 -22.67
CA GLY A 368 17.60 4.85 -23.94
C GLY A 368 18.66 5.80 -24.48
N GLU A 369 19.26 6.63 -23.62
CA GLU A 369 20.36 7.51 -23.99
C GLU A 369 21.60 6.73 -24.42
N ALA A 370 21.93 5.65 -23.71
CA ALA A 370 23.07 4.80 -24.03
C ALA A 370 22.94 4.08 -25.38
N ILE A 371 21.72 3.72 -25.79
CA ILE A 371 21.44 3.01 -27.04
C ILE A 371 21.20 3.96 -28.21
N PHE A 372 20.43 5.03 -28.01
CA PHE A 372 20.03 5.95 -29.08
C PHE A 372 20.95 7.15 -29.22
N GLY A 373 21.81 7.42 -28.24
CA GLY A 373 22.73 8.55 -28.22
C GLY A 373 22.05 9.91 -28.09
N LYS A 374 20.82 9.93 -27.57
CA LYS A 374 20.00 11.13 -27.34
C LYS A 374 19.30 10.98 -25.99
N PRO A 375 19.01 12.09 -25.27
CA PRO A 375 18.32 12.04 -23.98
C PRO A 375 16.83 11.71 -24.17
N THR A 376 16.56 10.48 -24.57
CA THR A 376 15.25 9.89 -24.80
C THR A 376 15.27 8.53 -24.11
N GLY A 377 14.27 8.23 -23.29
CA GLY A 377 14.11 6.88 -22.72
C GLY A 377 13.79 5.83 -23.78
N LEU A 378 13.67 4.59 -23.33
CA LEU A 378 13.26 3.46 -24.17
C LEU A 378 11.84 3.62 -24.70
N ARG A 379 10.95 4.13 -23.86
CA ARG A 379 9.54 4.36 -24.15
C ARG A 379 9.04 5.64 -23.48
N ASN A 380 7.89 6.13 -23.92
CA ASN A 380 7.18 7.25 -23.33
C ASN A 380 5.71 6.89 -23.15
N ALA A 381 5.23 6.92 -21.90
CA ALA A 381 3.86 6.60 -21.54
C ALA A 381 2.86 7.69 -21.96
N ASP A 382 3.30 8.94 -22.14
CA ASP A 382 2.48 10.01 -22.71
C ASP A 382 2.53 9.92 -24.24
N ASN A 383 1.66 9.10 -24.81
CA ASN A 383 1.57 8.84 -26.25
C ASN A 383 0.14 8.54 -26.71
N ASP A 384 -0.16 8.86 -27.97
CA ASP A 384 -1.47 8.65 -28.61
C ASP A 384 -1.52 7.42 -29.54
N LEU A 385 -0.61 6.45 -29.37
CA LEU A 385 -0.51 5.31 -30.29
C LEU A 385 -1.78 4.46 -30.27
N LYS A 386 -2.18 3.98 -31.44
CA LYS A 386 -3.33 3.08 -31.62
C LYS A 386 -2.88 1.70 -32.02
N MET A 387 -3.71 0.69 -31.71
CA MET A 387 -3.49 -0.70 -32.17
C MET A 387 -3.33 -0.81 -33.70
N SER A 388 -3.90 0.12 -34.48
CA SER A 388 -3.76 0.17 -35.94
C SER A 388 -2.42 0.72 -36.44
N GLU A 389 -1.61 1.31 -35.55
CA GLU A 389 -0.37 2.02 -35.88
C GLU A 389 0.89 1.24 -35.44
N VAL A 390 0.70 0.14 -34.71
CA VAL A 390 1.77 -0.69 -34.16
C VAL A 390 1.80 -2.08 -34.82
N SER A 391 2.97 -2.71 -34.82
CA SER A 391 3.11 -4.09 -35.30
C SER A 391 2.60 -5.11 -34.28
N THR A 392 2.80 -6.41 -34.57
CA THR A 392 2.50 -7.49 -33.62
C THR A 392 3.63 -7.72 -32.60
N GLU A 393 4.65 -6.86 -32.59
CA GLU A 393 5.72 -6.88 -31.61
C GLU A 393 5.17 -6.44 -30.24
N VAL A 394 5.52 -7.17 -29.17
CA VAL A 394 4.87 -7.01 -27.86
C VAL A 394 5.17 -5.67 -27.20
N HIS A 395 6.38 -5.11 -27.37
CA HIS A 395 6.74 -3.80 -26.82
C HIS A 395 6.11 -2.64 -27.62
N GLU A 396 5.81 -2.81 -28.90
CA GLU A 396 5.01 -1.83 -29.65
C GLU A 396 3.54 -1.87 -29.22
N ILE A 397 2.96 -3.06 -29.06
CA ILE A 397 1.60 -3.22 -28.52
C ILE A 397 1.51 -2.64 -27.11
N SER A 398 2.51 -2.87 -26.26
CA SER A 398 2.50 -2.42 -24.87
C SER A 398 2.35 -0.92 -24.75
N GLN A 399 2.96 -0.14 -25.66
CA GLN A 399 2.90 1.32 -25.63
C GLN A 399 1.47 1.85 -25.81
N VAL A 400 0.63 1.16 -26.59
CA VAL A 400 -0.79 1.51 -26.75
C VAL A 400 -1.54 1.35 -25.43
N PHE A 401 -1.34 0.22 -24.73
CA PHE A 401 -1.99 -0.04 -23.45
C PHE A 401 -1.47 0.88 -22.34
N THR A 402 -0.16 1.08 -22.28
CA THR A 402 0.49 1.98 -21.32
C THR A 402 0.02 3.42 -21.53
N GLY A 403 -0.05 3.89 -22.79
CA GLY A 403 -0.58 5.21 -23.15
C GLY A 403 -2.02 5.40 -22.71
N ALA A 404 -2.89 4.44 -23.01
CA ALA A 404 -4.29 4.51 -22.59
C ALA A 404 -4.46 4.59 -21.07
N VAL A 405 -3.67 3.84 -20.29
CA VAL A 405 -3.72 3.91 -18.82
C VAL A 405 -3.11 5.21 -18.29
N TYR A 406 -2.07 5.73 -18.94
CA TYR A 406 -1.48 7.02 -18.63
C TYR A 406 -2.48 8.17 -18.84
N ASP A 407 -3.21 8.18 -19.95
CA ASP A 407 -4.27 9.16 -20.20
C ASP A 407 -5.38 9.09 -19.15
N ILE A 408 -5.77 7.89 -18.74
CA ILE A 408 -6.74 7.70 -17.65
C ILE A 408 -6.19 8.29 -16.34
N LEU A 409 -4.92 8.02 -16.02
CA LEU A 409 -4.25 8.57 -14.85
C LEU A 409 -4.23 10.11 -14.90
N ALA A 410 -3.82 10.70 -16.02
CA ALA A 410 -3.75 12.14 -16.23
C ALA A 410 -5.14 12.79 -16.10
N TYR A 411 -6.15 12.23 -16.76
CA TYR A 411 -7.53 12.68 -16.66
C TYR A 411 -8.07 12.57 -15.22
N MET A 412 -7.79 11.46 -14.52
CA MET A 412 -8.20 11.29 -13.12
C MET A 412 -7.52 12.31 -12.21
N PHE A 413 -6.25 12.62 -12.45
CA PHE A 413 -5.54 13.65 -11.71
C PHE A 413 -6.15 15.03 -11.92
N ASP A 414 -6.34 15.46 -13.18
CA ASP A 414 -6.93 16.75 -13.54
C ASP A 414 -8.35 16.90 -12.97
N SER A 415 -9.19 15.87 -13.13
CA SER A 415 -10.58 15.88 -12.63
C SER A 415 -10.70 15.90 -11.09
N HIS A 416 -9.64 15.54 -10.36
CA HIS A 416 -9.59 15.57 -8.90
C HIS A 416 -8.73 16.70 -8.35
N LEU A 417 -8.18 17.56 -9.21
CA LEU A 417 -7.37 18.69 -8.80
C LEU A 417 -8.26 19.78 -8.19
N ASP A 418 -8.20 19.92 -6.86
CA ASP A 418 -8.87 20.97 -6.11
C ASP A 418 -7.83 21.71 -5.27
N LEU A 419 -7.23 22.75 -5.86
CA LEU A 419 -6.14 23.53 -5.28
C LEU A 419 -6.53 24.26 -3.99
N ASP A 420 -7.82 24.47 -3.75
CA ASP A 420 -8.31 25.12 -2.53
C ASP A 420 -8.40 24.14 -1.34
N ARG A 421 -8.46 22.84 -1.61
CA ARG A 421 -8.73 21.81 -0.58
C ARG A 421 -7.60 20.81 -0.39
N TYR A 422 -6.90 20.46 -1.46
CA TYR A 422 -5.94 19.36 -1.45
C TYR A 422 -4.62 19.79 -2.06
N ASP A 423 -3.56 19.25 -1.49
CA ASP A 423 -2.24 19.34 -2.08
C ASP A 423 -2.19 18.53 -3.40
N PRO A 424 -1.65 19.09 -4.50
CA PRO A 424 -1.59 18.38 -5.78
C PRO A 424 -0.73 17.12 -5.73
N ALA A 425 0.39 17.11 -5.01
CA ALA A 425 1.25 15.93 -4.92
C ALA A 425 0.56 14.80 -4.13
N GLU A 426 -0.14 15.14 -3.05
CA GLU A 426 -1.01 14.19 -2.33
C GLU A 426 -2.12 13.64 -3.24
N THR A 427 -2.74 14.51 -4.04
CA THR A 427 -3.77 14.11 -5.01
C THR A 427 -3.20 13.13 -6.02
N LEU A 428 -2.06 13.46 -6.63
CA LEU A 428 -1.37 12.61 -7.60
C LEU A 428 -0.98 11.26 -6.99
N PHE A 429 -0.40 11.25 -5.78
CA PHE A 429 -0.08 10.03 -5.04
C PHE A 429 -1.33 9.14 -4.84
N ARG A 430 -2.45 9.74 -4.43
CA ARG A 430 -3.70 9.00 -4.20
C ARG A 430 -4.30 8.45 -5.49
N ILE A 431 -4.27 9.22 -6.58
CA ILE A 431 -4.75 8.78 -7.88
C ILE A 431 -3.85 7.68 -8.45
N GLY A 432 -2.53 7.83 -8.42
CA GLY A 432 -1.58 6.80 -8.83
C GLY A 432 -1.82 5.47 -8.11
N TYR A 433 -1.96 5.52 -6.78
CA TYR A 433 -2.32 4.35 -5.98
C TYR A 433 -3.69 3.76 -6.38
N HIS A 434 -4.67 4.61 -6.70
CA HIS A 434 -5.99 4.15 -7.12
C HIS A 434 -5.97 3.46 -8.50
N VAL A 435 -5.25 4.03 -9.48
CA VAL A 435 -5.12 3.43 -10.81
C VAL A 435 -4.36 2.10 -10.72
N ALA A 436 -3.29 2.01 -9.93
CA ALA A 436 -2.60 0.75 -9.67
C ALA A 436 -3.55 -0.33 -9.12
N LEU A 437 -4.45 0.03 -8.20
CA LEU A 437 -5.48 -0.87 -7.68
C LEU A 437 -6.49 -1.31 -8.73
N LEU A 438 -6.89 -0.42 -9.65
CA LEU A 438 -7.82 -0.74 -10.73
C LEU A 438 -7.20 -1.77 -11.69
N ILE A 439 -5.92 -1.60 -12.04
CA ILE A 439 -5.19 -2.55 -12.88
C ILE A 439 -5.11 -3.92 -12.21
N ILE A 440 -4.72 -3.99 -10.93
CA ILE A 440 -4.68 -5.26 -10.19
C ILE A 440 -6.06 -5.92 -10.11
N ASN A 441 -7.12 -5.14 -9.91
CA ASN A 441 -8.49 -5.69 -9.89
C ASN A 441 -8.93 -6.23 -11.25
N ALA A 442 -8.50 -5.62 -12.35
CA ALA A 442 -8.86 -6.06 -13.69
C ALA A 442 -8.23 -7.41 -14.09
N LEU A 443 -7.28 -7.91 -13.28
CA LEU A 443 -6.67 -9.23 -13.45
C LEU A 443 -7.54 -10.38 -12.90
N TYR A 444 -8.56 -10.08 -12.07
CA TYR A 444 -9.49 -11.02 -11.45
C TYR A 444 -10.90 -10.88 -12.03
#